data_AF-A0A4V1UUC2-F1
#
_entry.id   AF-A0A4V1UUC2-F1
#
_cell.length_a   1.000
_cell.length_b   1.000
_cell.length_c   1.000
_cell.angle_alpha   90.00
_cell.angle_beta   90.00
_cell.angle_gamma   90.00
#
_symmetry.space_group_name_H-M   'P 1'
#
loop_
_entity.id
_entity.type
_entity.pdbx_description
1 polymer ?
#
loop_
_entity_poly.entity_id
_entity_poly.type
_entity_poly.pdbx_seq_one_letter_code
_entity_poly.pdbx_strand_id
1 'polypeptide(L)'
;MLIGQQGRVVKDLEEAEAYVKTFVRSVYDEEDPGGPQHRHSLDYDLFVPWLWENVSNAKVEDAPLEGSVLERLYMDAAWSLVQKGYLRPGPRNVMGGGGSGDGKGYSLTIKGREWIEGAAE
;
A
#
# COMPACT_ATOMS: atom_id res chain seq x y z
N MET A 1 -0.66 -2.85 -17.67
CA MET A 1 -1.21 -1.62 -17.03
C MET A 1 -0.21 -1.18 -15.97
N LEU A 2 0.16 0.10 -15.92
CA LEU A 2 1.12 0.60 -14.92
C LEU A 2 0.55 0.44 -13.50
N ILE A 3 1.40 0.27 -12.48
CA ILE A 3 0.96 0.00 -11.10
C ILE A 3 0.00 1.08 -10.57
N GLY A 4 0.21 2.36 -10.88
CA GLY A 4 -0.72 3.43 -10.50
C GLY A 4 -2.09 3.31 -11.18
N GLN A 5 -2.12 2.90 -12.45
CA GLN A 5 -3.36 2.73 -13.21
C GLN A 5 -4.20 1.56 -12.67
N GLN A 6 -3.54 0.47 -12.25
CA GLN A 6 -4.23 -0.67 -11.62
C GLN A 6 -4.94 -0.24 -10.32
N GLY A 7 -4.30 0.60 -9.51
CA GLY A 7 -4.92 1.12 -8.30
C GLY A 7 -6.04 2.12 -8.58
N ARG A 8 -5.97 2.85 -9.70
CA ARG A 8 -7.00 3.86 -10.03
C ARG A 8 -8.35 3.26 -10.43
N VAL A 9 -8.37 1.99 -10.86
CA VAL A 9 -9.57 1.28 -11.37
C VAL A 9 -10.23 0.33 -10.37
N VAL A 10 -9.75 0.25 -9.12
CA VAL A 10 -10.39 -0.57 -8.09
C VAL A 10 -11.77 -0.03 -7.73
N LYS A 11 -12.69 -0.93 -7.38
CA LYS A 11 -14.11 -0.60 -7.17
C LYS A 11 -14.59 -0.91 -5.76
N ASP A 12 -13.93 -1.84 -5.08
CA ASP A 12 -14.34 -2.33 -3.77
C ASP A 12 -13.15 -2.71 -2.89
N LEU A 13 -13.45 -3.16 -1.67
CA LEU A 13 -12.46 -3.48 -0.65
C LEU A 13 -11.57 -4.65 -1.06
N GLU A 14 -12.13 -5.66 -1.72
CA GLU A 14 -11.39 -6.86 -2.13
C GLU A 14 -10.38 -6.53 -3.23
N GLU A 15 -10.82 -5.77 -4.25
CA GLU A 15 -9.93 -5.28 -5.31
C GLU A 15 -8.85 -4.34 -4.73
N ALA A 16 -9.20 -3.49 -3.76
CA ALA A 16 -8.24 -2.62 -3.10
C ALA A 16 -7.19 -3.40 -2.28
N GLU A 17 -7.58 -4.46 -1.56
CA GLU A 17 -6.65 -5.34 -0.86
C GLU A 17 -5.74 -6.11 -1.81
N ALA A 18 -6.29 -6.63 -2.92
CA ALA A 18 -5.52 -7.32 -3.94
C ALA A 18 -4.49 -6.38 -4.59
N TYR A 19 -4.88 -5.11 -4.80
CA TYR A 19 -3.97 -4.07 -5.25
C TYR A 19 -2.87 -3.79 -4.23
N VAL A 20 -3.21 -3.63 -2.94
CA VAL A 20 -2.23 -3.46 -1.87
C VAL A 20 -1.21 -4.60 -1.87
N LYS A 21 -1.68 -5.85 -2.00
CA LYS A 21 -0.79 -7.02 -2.12
C LYS A 21 0.18 -6.87 -3.29
N THR A 22 -0.35 -6.49 -4.46
CA THR A 22 0.44 -6.33 -5.69
C THR A 22 1.46 -5.20 -5.55
N PHE A 23 1.06 -4.06 -5.00
CA PHE A 23 1.92 -2.90 -4.76
C PHE A 23 3.03 -3.24 -3.77
N VAL A 24 2.72 -3.94 -2.67
CA VAL A 24 3.73 -4.37 -1.69
C VAL A 24 4.70 -5.38 -2.28
N ARG A 25 4.23 -6.29 -3.14
CA ARG A 25 5.08 -7.25 -3.87
C ARG A 25 5.96 -6.58 -4.91
N SER A 26 5.45 -5.59 -5.66
CA SER A 26 6.24 -4.92 -6.71
C SER A 26 7.40 -4.10 -6.12
N VAL A 27 7.27 -3.63 -4.88
CA VAL A 27 8.37 -2.99 -4.12
C VAL A 27 9.46 -4.01 -3.74
N TYR A 28 9.15 -5.31 -3.77
CA TYR A 28 10.07 -6.41 -3.44
C TYR A 28 10.77 -7.00 -4.69
N ASP A 29 10.42 -6.54 -5.89
CA ASP A 29 10.98 -7.07 -7.14
C ASP A 29 12.34 -6.42 -7.42
N GLU A 30 13.42 -7.20 -7.30
CA GLU A 30 14.83 -6.77 -7.36
C GLU A 30 15.29 -6.27 -8.75
N GLU A 31 14.43 -6.34 -9.78
CA GLU A 31 14.79 -6.04 -11.17
C GLU A 31 14.84 -4.53 -11.51
N ASP A 32 14.38 -3.62 -10.63
CA ASP A 32 14.50 -2.16 -10.81
C ASP A 32 15.04 -1.42 -9.56
N PRO A 33 16.34 -1.53 -9.26
CA PRO A 33 16.98 -0.92 -8.09
C PRO A 33 16.93 0.63 -8.06
N GLY A 34 16.45 1.29 -9.12
CA GLY A 34 16.38 2.75 -9.25
C GLY A 34 14.98 3.34 -9.13
N GLY A 35 13.93 2.51 -9.11
CA GLY A 35 12.55 2.97 -9.02
C GLY A 35 12.28 3.73 -7.71
N PRO A 36 11.32 4.68 -7.68
CA PRO A 36 10.95 5.39 -6.45
C PRO A 36 10.56 4.43 -5.32
N GLN A 37 10.16 3.20 -5.66
CA GLN A 37 9.79 2.11 -4.76
C GLN A 37 10.98 1.52 -3.98
N HIS A 38 12.20 1.55 -4.51
CA HIS A 38 13.41 0.95 -3.90
C HIS A 38 14.01 1.77 -2.75
N ARG A 39 13.55 3.01 -2.54
CA ARG A 39 14.07 3.92 -1.49
C ARG A 39 13.49 3.66 -0.11
N HIS A 40 12.70 2.60 0.06
CA HIS A 40 11.76 2.49 1.15
C HIS A 40 12.00 1.20 1.92
N SER A 41 12.36 1.34 3.20
CA SER A 41 12.76 0.25 4.09
C SER A 41 11.62 -0.78 4.25
N LEU A 42 12.00 -1.96 4.74
CA LEU A 42 11.13 -3.08 5.13
C LEU A 42 10.00 -2.71 6.12
N ASP A 43 9.99 -1.48 6.64
CA ASP A 43 9.08 -0.99 7.67
C ASP A 43 7.92 -0.14 7.13
N TYR A 44 7.85 0.08 5.80
CA TYR A 44 6.84 0.88 5.08
C TYR A 44 6.24 2.05 5.87
N ASP A 45 7.11 2.89 6.46
CA ASP A 45 6.73 3.99 7.35
C ASP A 45 5.78 5.03 6.73
N LEU A 46 5.66 5.07 5.39
CA LEU A 46 4.75 5.93 4.65
C LEU A 46 3.93 5.14 3.60
N PHE A 47 3.62 3.88 3.89
CA PHE A 47 2.91 2.97 2.97
C PHE A 47 1.71 3.61 2.27
N VAL A 48 0.73 4.10 3.03
CA VAL A 48 -0.51 4.64 2.43
C VAL A 48 -0.26 5.93 1.64
N PRO A 49 0.54 6.91 2.13
CA PRO A 49 0.94 8.07 1.35
C PRO A 49 1.57 7.72 0.00
N TRP A 50 2.47 6.73 -0.05
CA TRP A 50 3.14 6.33 -1.29
C TRP A 50 2.22 5.58 -2.23
N LEU A 51 1.40 4.68 -1.69
CA LEU A 51 0.35 4.04 -2.46
C LEU A 51 -0.54 5.11 -3.10
N TRP A 52 -0.97 6.09 -2.30
CA TRP A 52 -1.80 7.18 -2.78
C TRP A 52 -1.11 8.01 -3.87
N GLU A 53 0.17 8.38 -3.69
CA GLU A 53 0.93 9.11 -4.71
C GLU A 53 0.99 8.36 -6.06
N ASN A 54 1.14 7.04 -6.04
CA ASN A 54 1.14 6.23 -7.25
C ASN A 54 -0.23 6.22 -7.92
N VAL A 55 -1.30 6.09 -7.14
CA VAL A 55 -2.68 6.03 -7.65
C VAL A 55 -3.17 7.40 -8.13
N SER A 56 -2.91 8.46 -7.37
CA SER A 56 -3.42 9.81 -7.65
C SER A 56 -2.78 10.43 -8.89
N ASN A 57 -1.53 10.05 -9.20
CA ASN A 57 -0.83 10.52 -10.39
C ASN A 57 -1.19 9.73 -11.66
N ALA A 58 -1.92 8.61 -11.53
CA ALA A 58 -2.29 7.79 -12.66
C ALA A 58 -3.45 8.41 -13.46
N LYS A 59 -3.25 8.54 -14.78
CA LYS A 59 -4.30 8.97 -15.70
C LYS A 59 -5.07 7.75 -16.21
N VAL A 60 -6.36 7.72 -15.92
CA VAL A 60 -7.32 6.70 -16.36
C VAL A 60 -8.61 7.40 -16.77
N GLU A 61 -9.14 7.03 -17.93
CA GLU A 61 -10.47 7.46 -18.39
C GLU A 61 -11.57 6.68 -17.65
N ASP A 62 -12.69 7.33 -17.35
CA ASP A 62 -13.86 6.71 -16.69
C ASP A 62 -13.56 5.96 -15.39
N ALA A 63 -12.75 6.58 -14.54
CA ALA A 63 -12.36 5.94 -13.29
C ALA A 63 -13.58 5.71 -12.37
N PRO A 64 -13.72 4.51 -11.78
CA PRO A 64 -14.98 4.07 -11.14
C PRO A 64 -15.30 4.78 -9.84
N LEU A 65 -14.27 5.31 -9.16
CA LEU A 65 -14.39 6.00 -7.89
C LEU A 65 -13.78 7.40 -7.97
N GLU A 66 -14.41 8.35 -7.28
CA GLU A 66 -13.87 9.68 -7.01
C GLU A 66 -12.62 9.60 -6.13
N GLY A 67 -11.70 10.57 -6.27
CA GLY A 67 -10.41 10.54 -5.58
C GLY A 67 -10.53 10.40 -4.06
N SER A 68 -11.41 11.17 -3.42
CA SER A 68 -11.60 11.12 -1.97
C SER A 68 -12.26 9.82 -1.47
N VAL A 69 -13.08 9.18 -2.30
CA VAL A 69 -13.70 7.88 -1.99
C VAL A 69 -12.65 6.78 -2.10
N LEU A 70 -11.83 6.83 -3.16
CA LEU A 70 -10.73 5.90 -3.38
C LEU A 70 -9.66 5.98 -2.28
N GLU A 71 -9.33 7.19 -1.83
CA GLU A 71 -8.39 7.38 -0.70
C GLU A 71 -8.91 6.68 0.57
N ARG A 72 -10.21 6.85 0.90
CA ARG A 72 -10.83 6.18 2.06
C ARG A 72 -10.85 4.67 1.89
N LEU A 73 -11.15 4.19 0.68
CA LEU A 73 -11.14 2.77 0.38
C LEU A 73 -9.77 2.14 0.65
N TYR A 74 -8.67 2.84 0.35
CA TYR A 74 -7.33 2.35 0.67
C TYR A 74 -6.98 2.40 2.15
N MET A 75 -7.52 3.37 2.91
CA MET A 75 -7.40 3.36 4.37
C MET A 75 -8.13 2.14 4.97
N ASP A 76 -9.33 1.85 4.47
CA ASP A 76 -10.13 0.69 4.91
C ASP A 76 -9.46 -0.63 4.51
N ALA A 77 -8.88 -0.72 3.31
CA ALA A 77 -8.11 -1.89 2.87
C ALA A 77 -6.88 -2.12 3.76
N ALA A 78 -6.11 -1.07 4.07
CA ALA A 78 -4.97 -1.17 4.97
C ALA A 78 -5.39 -1.65 6.37
N TRP A 79 -6.51 -1.13 6.90
CA TRP A 79 -7.05 -1.57 8.18
C TRP A 79 -7.55 -3.02 8.15
N SER A 80 -8.26 -3.42 7.09
CA SER A 80 -8.71 -4.81 6.92
C SER A 80 -7.53 -5.78 6.89
N LEU A 81 -6.43 -5.44 6.20
CA LEU A 81 -5.21 -6.24 6.17
C LEU A 81 -4.50 -6.31 7.53
N VAL A 82 -4.64 -5.27 8.37
CA VAL A 82 -4.23 -5.33 9.78
C VAL A 82 -5.10 -6.32 10.55
N GLN A 83 -6.42 -6.26 10.41
CA GLN A 83 -7.34 -7.18 11.10
C GLN A 83 -7.13 -8.64 10.67
N LYS A 84 -6.77 -8.88 9.41
CA LYS A 84 -6.39 -10.20 8.89
C LYS A 84 -5.02 -10.69 9.37
N GLY A 85 -4.26 -9.81 10.02
CA GLY A 85 -2.94 -10.09 10.59
C GLY A 85 -1.81 -10.06 9.57
N TYR A 86 -2.02 -9.50 8.37
CA TYR A 86 -0.99 -9.39 7.33
C TYR A 86 -0.12 -8.15 7.53
N LEU A 87 -0.75 -7.03 7.87
CA LEU A 87 -0.08 -5.79 8.23
C LEU A 87 -0.10 -5.59 9.75
N ARG A 88 0.87 -4.83 10.26
CA ARG A 88 0.80 -4.22 11.58
C ARG A 88 1.09 -2.73 11.44
N PRO A 89 0.38 -1.83 12.14
CA PRO A 89 0.73 -0.42 12.15
C PRO A 89 2.20 -0.25 12.55
N GLY A 90 2.95 0.55 11.79
CA GLY A 90 4.34 0.88 12.12
C GLY A 90 4.40 1.56 13.49
N PRO A 91 5.46 1.33 14.29
CA PRO A 91 5.64 2.08 15.52
C PRO A 91 5.64 3.57 15.17
N ARG A 92 4.83 4.38 15.86
CA ARG A 92 4.99 5.83 15.81
C ARG A 92 6.46 6.09 16.12
N ASN A 93 7.15 6.89 15.30
CA ASN A 93 8.50 7.32 15.64
C ASN A 93 8.47 7.86 17.07
N VAL A 94 9.07 7.13 18.01
CA VAL A 94 9.04 7.44 19.45
C VAL A 94 9.77 8.78 19.69
N MET A 95 10.63 9.17 18.75
CA MET A 95 11.20 10.50 18.59
C MET A 95 10.19 11.36 17.83
N GLY A 96 9.31 12.07 18.53
CA GLY A 96 8.17 12.84 18.00
C GLY A 96 8.50 14.00 17.05
N GLY A 97 9.23 13.74 15.97
CA GLY A 97 9.34 14.63 14.82
C GLY A 97 8.06 14.49 14.02
N GLY A 98 7.15 15.45 14.19
CA GLY A 98 5.88 15.55 13.46
C GLY A 98 6.09 15.78 11.96
N GLY A 99 6.57 14.76 11.26
CA GLY A 99 6.50 14.65 9.82
C GLY A 99 5.08 14.27 9.42
N SER A 100 4.64 14.76 8.28
CA SER A 100 3.30 14.59 7.67
C SER A 100 2.87 13.14 7.35
N GLY A 101 3.52 12.14 7.95
CA GLY A 101 3.30 10.70 7.77
C GLY A 101 2.95 9.91 9.03
N ASP A 102 2.83 10.57 10.19
CA ASP A 102 2.52 9.92 11.47
C ASP A 102 1.24 9.05 11.39
N GLY A 103 1.39 7.75 11.64
CA GLY A 103 0.28 6.81 11.73
C GLY A 103 -0.20 6.22 10.40
N LYS A 104 0.46 6.53 9.29
CA LYS A 104 0.17 5.93 7.96
C LYS A 104 1.21 4.91 7.49
N GLY A 105 2.16 4.59 8.38
CA GLY A 105 3.16 3.55 8.19
C GLY A 105 2.68 2.18 8.64
N TYR A 106 3.10 1.13 7.93
CA TYR A 106 2.72 -0.25 8.20
C TYR A 106 3.91 -1.17 7.97
N SER A 107 4.03 -2.26 8.70
CA SER A 107 5.02 -3.30 8.41
C SER A 107 4.35 -4.65 8.21
N LEU A 108 5.00 -5.54 7.47
CA LEU A 108 4.54 -6.91 7.30
C LEU A 108 4.76 -7.73 8.57
N THR A 109 3.75 -8.49 8.98
CA THR A 109 3.91 -9.55 9.97
C THR A 109 4.58 -10.78 9.33
N ILE A 110 4.89 -11.82 10.12
CA ILE A 110 5.36 -13.11 9.58
C ILE A 110 4.32 -13.67 8.58
N LYS A 111 3.05 -13.73 8.99
CA LYS A 111 1.92 -14.14 8.14
C LYS A 111 1.78 -13.26 6.89
N GLY A 112 2.04 -11.95 7.02
CA GLY A 112 2.04 -11.00 5.91
C GLY A 112 3.09 -11.32 4.86
N ARG A 113 4.30 -11.72 5.27
CA ARG A 113 5.38 -12.13 4.35
C ARG A 113 4.98 -13.38 3.57
N GLU A 114 4.51 -14.41 4.27
CA GLU A 114 4.02 -15.65 3.64
C GLU A 114 2.87 -15.37 2.66
N TRP A 115 1.96 -14.47 3.03
CA TRP A 115 0.84 -14.05 2.19
C TRP A 115 1.30 -13.39 0.88
N ILE A 116 2.27 -12.47 0.93
CA ILE A 116 2.77 -11.81 -0.28
C ILE A 116 3.60 -12.75 -1.16
N GLU A 117 4.33 -13.70 -0.56
CA GLU A 117 5.12 -14.71 -1.29
C GLU A 117 4.23 -15.76 -1.98
N GLY A 118 2.95 -15.84 -1.61
CA GLY A 118 2.00 -16.84 -2.13
C GLY A 118 2.07 -18.18 -1.39
N ALA A 119 2.66 -18.21 -0.20
CA ALA A 119 2.79 -19.40 0.64
C ALA A 119 1.60 -19.63 1.59
N ALA A 120 0.63 -18.71 1.63
CA ALA A 120 -0.59 -18.85 2.42
C ALA A 120 -1.80 -19.10 1.50
N GLU A 121 -2.16 -20.37 1.33
CA GLU A 121 -3.51 -20.85 0.95
C GLU A 121 -4.15 -21.59 2.13
#